data_AF-A0AAX3VTS6-F1
#
_entry.id   AF-A0AAX3VTS6-F1
#
_cell.length_a   1.000
_cell.length_b   1.000
_cell.length_c   1.000
_cell.angle_alpha   90.00
_cell.angle_beta   90.00
_cell.angle_gamma   90.00
#
_symmetry.space_group_name_H-M   'P 1'
#
loop_
_entity.id
_entity.type
_entity.pdbx_description
1 polymer ?
#
loop_
_entity_poly.entity_id
_entity_poly.type
_entity_poly.pdbx_seq_one_letter_code
_entity_poly.pdbx_strand_id
1 'polypeptide(L)'
;MTIEVALKNNVIIMKPAYASATFKAFRRKSEQLNKWIGRQVISDVTATDMGLFLARLHQEYSNKTVNHYLSILRQIFTRAVDDRLIAMSPIQNIKTCKTSSNDPDPFLQHEIQALRSYEDVNSDNKCNAHGA
;
A
#
# COMPACT_ATOMS: atom_id res chain seq x y z
N MET A 1 -19.64 -11.34 9.20
CA MET A 1 -19.10 -10.23 8.34
C MET A 1 -17.96 -10.78 7.49
N THR A 2 -17.91 -10.45 6.20
CA THR A 2 -16.78 -10.83 5.32
C THR A 2 -15.66 -9.79 5.35
N ILE A 3 -14.46 -10.19 4.92
CA ILE A 3 -13.33 -9.27 4.76
C ILE A 3 -13.67 -8.14 3.77
N GLU A 4 -14.41 -8.44 2.70
CA GLU A 4 -14.85 -7.41 1.74
C GLU A 4 -15.64 -6.29 2.42
N VAL A 5 -16.64 -6.65 3.25
CA VAL A 5 -17.47 -5.68 3.96
C VAL A 5 -16.60 -4.88 4.93
N ALA A 6 -15.70 -5.53 5.66
CA ALA A 6 -14.81 -4.86 6.60
C ALA A 6 -13.83 -3.89 5.91
N LEU A 7 -13.29 -4.27 4.74
CA LEU A 7 -12.42 -3.39 3.94
C LEU A 7 -13.20 -2.19 3.41
N LYS A 8 -14.43 -2.38 2.90
CA LYS A 8 -15.30 -1.29 2.45
C LYS A 8 -15.59 -0.31 3.59
N ASN A 9 -15.98 -0.81 4.76
CA ASN A 9 -16.22 0.02 5.94
C ASN A 9 -14.95 0.77 6.36
N ASN A 10 -13.81 0.08 6.38
CA ASN A 10 -12.53 0.70 6.72
C ASN A 10 -12.13 1.83 5.76
N VAL A 11 -12.34 1.65 4.45
CA VAL A 11 -12.10 2.70 3.46
C VAL A 11 -12.94 3.94 3.71
N ILE A 12 -14.22 3.77 4.08
CA ILE A 12 -15.11 4.90 4.42
C ILE A 12 -14.61 5.60 5.68
N ILE A 13 -14.30 4.84 6.74
CA ILE A 13 -13.86 5.39 8.03
C ILE A 13 -12.53 6.13 7.91
N MET A 14 -11.58 5.62 7.12
CA MET A 14 -10.23 6.18 7.01
C MET A 14 -10.11 7.33 6.01
N LYS A 15 -11.10 7.51 5.11
CA LYS A 15 -11.10 8.60 4.13
C LYS A 15 -10.86 9.99 4.72
N PRO A 16 -11.55 10.44 5.79
CA PRO A 16 -11.32 11.75 6.38
C PRO A 16 -9.96 11.89 7.09
N ALA A 17 -9.33 10.79 7.49
CA ALA A 17 -8.08 10.81 8.25
C ALA A 17 -6.81 10.96 7.39
N TYR A 18 -6.92 10.83 6.07
CA TYR A 18 -5.77 10.83 5.17
C TYR A 18 -5.81 11.97 4.15
N ALA A 19 -4.63 12.53 3.85
CA ALA A 19 -4.44 13.36 2.67
C ALA A 19 -4.81 12.59 1.38
N SER A 20 -5.28 13.29 0.36
CA SER A 20 -5.82 12.68 -0.88
C SER A 20 -4.88 11.68 -1.54
N ALA A 21 -3.58 12.01 -1.65
CA ALA A 21 -2.57 11.11 -2.23
C ALA A 21 -2.38 9.83 -1.40
N THR A 22 -2.31 9.96 -0.08
CA THR A 22 -2.21 8.85 0.87
C THR A 22 -3.44 7.96 0.81
N PHE A 23 -4.63 8.57 0.78
CA PHE A 23 -5.89 7.84 0.67
C PHE A 23 -5.98 7.05 -0.64
N LYS A 24 -5.51 7.61 -1.76
CA LYS A 24 -5.49 6.91 -3.06
C LYS A 24 -4.65 5.64 -3.00
N ALA A 25 -3.48 5.69 -2.35
CA ALA A 25 -2.64 4.52 -2.15
C ALA A 25 -3.28 3.49 -1.20
N PHE A 26 -3.85 3.96 -0.09
CA PHE A 26 -4.58 3.14 0.89
C PHE A 26 -5.77 2.40 0.26
N ARG A 27 -6.59 3.10 -0.52
CA ARG A 27 -7.75 2.54 -1.23
C ARG A 27 -7.34 1.44 -2.19
N ARG A 28 -6.33 1.69 -3.03
CA ARG A 28 -5.83 0.68 -3.99
C ARG A 28 -5.37 -0.60 -3.30
N LYS A 29 -4.66 -0.46 -2.18
CA LYS A 29 -4.21 -1.62 -1.39
C LYS A 29 -5.38 -2.37 -0.75
N SER A 30 -6.41 -1.65 -0.31
CA SER A 30 -7.65 -2.25 0.18
C SER A 30 -8.37 -3.02 -0.95
N GLU A 31 -8.41 -2.48 -2.16
CA GLU A 31 -8.98 -3.15 -3.33
C GLU A 31 -8.18 -4.42 -3.72
N GLN A 32 -6.85 -4.39 -3.61
CA GLN A 32 -6.00 -5.57 -3.82
C GLN A 32 -6.27 -6.66 -2.79
N LEU A 33 -6.32 -6.31 -1.50
CA LEU A 33 -6.70 -7.24 -0.43
C LEU A 33 -8.08 -7.85 -0.68
N ASN A 34 -9.04 -7.03 -1.13
CA ASN A 34 -10.38 -7.53 -1.45
C ASN A 34 -10.35 -8.59 -2.56
N LYS A 35 -9.54 -8.39 -3.60
CA LYS A 35 -9.40 -9.38 -4.69
C LYS A 35 -8.83 -10.71 -4.21
N TRP A 36 -7.90 -10.69 -3.25
CA TRP A 36 -7.21 -11.88 -2.78
C TRP A 36 -8.00 -12.66 -1.71
N ILE A 37 -8.56 -11.96 -0.73
CA ILE A 37 -9.14 -12.57 0.48
C ILE A 37 -10.55 -12.05 0.83
N GLY A 38 -11.13 -11.15 0.03
CA GLY A 38 -12.39 -10.47 0.36
C GLY A 38 -13.58 -11.40 0.64
N ARG A 39 -13.63 -12.58 0.00
CA ARG A 39 -14.71 -13.56 0.17
C ARG A 39 -14.67 -14.30 1.50
N GLN A 40 -13.56 -14.26 2.23
CA GLN A 40 -13.44 -14.95 3.51
C GLN A 40 -14.30 -14.27 4.58
N VAL A 41 -14.89 -15.08 5.46
CA VAL A 41 -15.58 -14.59 6.65
C VAL A 41 -14.53 -14.27 7.72
N ILE A 42 -14.63 -13.10 8.36
CA ILE A 42 -13.63 -12.64 9.33
C ILE A 42 -13.43 -13.60 10.49
N SER A 43 -14.49 -14.26 10.96
CA SER A 43 -14.45 -15.23 12.06
C SER A 43 -13.70 -16.51 11.74
N ASP A 44 -13.56 -16.83 10.45
CA ASP A 44 -13.04 -18.11 9.99
C ASP A 44 -11.55 -18.01 9.64
N VAL A 45 -10.99 -16.80 9.64
CA VAL A 45 -9.60 -16.55 9.28
C VAL A 45 -8.69 -16.86 10.47
N THR A 46 -7.82 -17.84 10.30
CA THR A 46 -6.89 -18.26 11.35
C THR A 46 -5.56 -17.51 11.27
N ALA A 47 -4.76 -17.59 12.34
CA ALA A 47 -3.39 -17.10 12.34
C ALA A 47 -2.51 -17.79 11.27
N THR A 48 -2.77 -19.08 11.00
CA THR A 48 -2.06 -19.85 9.97
C THR A 48 -2.39 -19.33 8.57
N ASP A 49 -3.65 -19.05 8.28
CA ASP A 49 -4.06 -18.48 6.98
C ASP A 49 -3.36 -17.15 6.72
N MET A 50 -3.31 -16.29 7.74
CA MET A 50 -2.63 -15.00 7.66
C MET A 50 -1.11 -15.15 7.53
N GLY A 51 -0.51 -16.12 8.21
CA GLY A 51 0.91 -16.43 8.07
C GLY A 51 1.28 -16.86 6.65
N LEU A 52 0.49 -17.77 6.06
CA LEU A 52 0.67 -18.21 4.68
C LEU A 52 0.43 -17.08 3.67
N PHE A 53 -0.58 -16.25 3.91
CA PHE A 53 -0.85 -15.09 3.08
C PHE A 53 0.30 -14.08 3.09
N LEU A 54 0.85 -13.77 4.27
CA LEU A 54 1.99 -12.87 4.40
C LEU A 54 3.27 -13.46 3.80
N ALA A 55 3.50 -14.76 3.91
CA ALA A 55 4.63 -15.42 3.26
C ALA A 55 4.61 -15.20 1.73
N ARG A 56 3.43 -15.29 1.10
CA ARG A 56 3.26 -14.97 -0.33
C ARG A 56 3.54 -13.50 -0.62
N LEU A 57 3.01 -12.57 0.19
CA LEU A 57 3.29 -11.14 0.00
C LEU A 57 4.77 -10.81 0.13
N HIS A 58 5.51 -11.48 1.01
CA HIS A 58 6.95 -11.31 1.16
C HIS A 58 7.78 -11.79 -0.03
N GLN A 59 7.25 -12.71 -0.84
CA GLN A 59 7.91 -13.15 -2.07
C GLN A 59 7.79 -12.12 -3.19
N GLU A 60 6.72 -11.32 -3.19
CA GLU A 60 6.41 -10.39 -4.29
C GLU A 60 6.73 -8.93 -3.98
N TYR A 61 6.71 -8.54 -2.70
CA TYR A 61 6.72 -7.15 -2.30
C TYR A 61 7.80 -6.82 -1.29
N SER A 62 8.31 -5.59 -1.36
CA SER A 62 9.21 -5.04 -0.34
C SER A 62 8.53 -4.95 1.03
N ASN A 63 9.34 -5.00 2.09
CA ASN A 63 8.87 -4.88 3.47
C ASN A 63 7.99 -3.64 3.69
N LYS A 64 8.32 -2.51 3.05
CA LYS A 64 7.50 -1.29 3.12
C LYS A 64 6.09 -1.52 2.57
N THR A 65 5.99 -2.20 1.44
CA THR A 65 4.71 -2.54 0.81
C THR A 65 3.93 -3.56 1.64
N VAL A 66 4.57 -4.61 2.15
CA VAL A 66 3.93 -5.60 3.05
C VAL A 66 3.39 -4.91 4.31
N ASN A 67 4.16 -4.01 4.92
CA ASN A 67 3.74 -3.24 6.08
C ASN A 67 2.49 -2.39 5.81
N HIS A 68 2.33 -1.85 4.60
CA HIS A 68 1.11 -1.13 4.23
C HIS A 68 -0.12 -2.05 4.22
N TYR A 69 -0.01 -3.27 3.67
CA TYR A 69 -1.10 -4.24 3.72
C TYR A 69 -1.38 -4.67 5.16
N LEU A 70 -0.34 -4.94 5.95
CA LEU A 70 -0.47 -5.34 7.34
C LEU A 70 -1.16 -4.25 8.18
N SER A 71 -0.89 -2.97 7.91
CA SER A 71 -1.59 -1.86 8.56
C SER A 71 -3.10 -1.89 8.29
N ILE A 72 -3.52 -2.12 7.04
CA ILE A 72 -4.94 -2.24 6.68
C ILE A 72 -5.58 -3.46 7.35
N LEU A 73 -4.87 -4.59 7.36
CA LEU A 73 -5.36 -5.82 7.98
C LEU A 73 -5.54 -5.65 9.49
N ARG A 74 -4.59 -5.01 10.17
CA ARG A 74 -4.71 -4.70 11.61
C ARG A 74 -5.94 -3.86 11.87
N GLN A 75 -6.14 -2.82 11.07
CA GLN A 75 -7.29 -1.94 11.17
C GLN A 75 -8.66 -2.65 11.06
N ILE A 76 -8.80 -3.67 10.20
CA ILE A 76 -10.07 -4.40 10.08
C ILE A 76 -10.23 -5.45 11.18
N PHE A 77 -9.17 -6.15 11.56
CA PHE A 77 -9.25 -7.18 12.60
C PHE A 77 -9.37 -6.58 14.00
N THR A 78 -8.76 -5.41 14.27
CA THR A 78 -8.99 -4.67 15.52
C THR A 78 -10.46 -4.28 15.64
N ARG A 79 -11.07 -3.72 14.59
CA ARG A 79 -12.52 -3.43 14.62
C ARG A 79 -13.38 -4.68 14.80
N ALA A 80 -13.01 -5.80 14.18
CA ALA A 80 -13.72 -7.05 14.39
C ALA A 80 -13.66 -7.55 15.85
N VAL A 81 -12.56 -7.30 16.55
CA VAL A 81 -12.45 -7.54 18.00
C VAL A 81 -13.33 -6.57 18.77
N ASP A 82 -13.29 -5.27 18.44
CA ASP A 82 -14.10 -4.24 19.09
C ASP A 82 -15.61 -4.51 18.95
N ASP A 83 -16.02 -4.99 17.77
CA ASP A 83 -17.39 -5.40 17.43
C ASP A 83 -17.76 -6.80 17.99
N ARG A 84 -16.82 -7.47 18.70
CA ARG A 84 -16.97 -8.81 19.28
C ARG A 84 -17.30 -9.92 18.27
N LEU A 85 -16.93 -9.73 17.00
CA LEU A 85 -17.09 -10.74 15.96
C LEU A 85 -16.04 -11.85 16.08
N ILE A 86 -14.89 -11.52 16.67
CA ILE A 86 -13.82 -12.43 17.02
C ILE A 86 -13.29 -12.07 18.42
N ALA A 87 -12.84 -13.08 19.17
CA ALA A 87 -12.26 -12.85 20.50
C ALA A 87 -10.85 -12.24 20.42
N MET A 88 -10.10 -12.53 19.36
CA MET A 88 -8.71 -12.12 19.21
C MET A 88 -8.34 -11.95 17.73
N SER A 89 -7.46 -10.99 17.43
CA SER A 89 -7.00 -10.76 16.07
C SER A 89 -6.02 -11.87 15.61
N PRO A 90 -6.22 -12.49 14.44
CA PRO A 90 -5.33 -13.55 13.93
C PRO A 90 -3.92 -13.05 13.59
N ILE A 91 -3.72 -11.72 13.57
CA ILE A 91 -2.43 -11.09 13.26
C ILE A 91 -1.84 -10.31 14.43
N GLN A 92 -2.36 -10.50 15.65
CA GLN A 92 -1.93 -9.77 16.84
C GLN A 92 -0.42 -9.88 17.11
N ASN A 93 0.15 -11.07 16.90
CA ASN A 93 1.56 -11.36 17.17
C ASN A 93 2.49 -11.11 15.97
N ILE A 94 1.93 -10.67 14.84
CA ILE A 94 2.71 -10.43 13.62
C ILE A 94 3.35 -9.05 13.70
N LYS A 95 4.68 -9.04 13.78
CA LYS A 95 5.47 -7.80 13.89
C LYS A 95 5.60 -7.11 12.53
N THR A 96 5.67 -5.78 12.57
CA THR A 96 6.02 -4.96 11.40
C THR A 96 7.45 -5.29 10.95
N CYS A 97 7.65 -5.47 9.65
CA CYS A 97 8.95 -5.81 9.10
C CYS A 97 9.87 -4.58 9.10
N LYS A 98 11.15 -4.79 9.39
CA LYS A 98 12.15 -3.71 9.32
C LYS A 98 12.29 -3.26 7.86
N THR A 99 12.22 -1.96 7.63
CA THR A 99 12.50 -1.34 6.32
C THR A 99 13.88 -0.73 6.37
N SER A 100 14.75 -1.06 5.41
CA SER A 100 15.98 -0.29 5.23
C SER A 100 15.62 1.10 4.69
N SER A 101 16.14 2.14 5.32
CA SER A 101 16.17 3.48 4.74
C SER A 101 17.32 3.50 3.73
N ASN A 102 17.04 3.04 2.51
CA ASN A 102 17.89 3.42 1.40
C ASN A 102 17.43 4.82 1.03
N ASP A 103 18.05 5.84 1.63
CA ASP A 103 17.85 7.20 1.17
C ASP A 103 18.21 7.25 -0.32
N PRO A 104 17.42 7.95 -1.14
CA PRO A 104 17.73 8.08 -2.55
C PRO A 104 19.09 8.77 -2.71
N ASP A 105 19.87 8.32 -3.68
CA ASP A 105 21.13 8.96 -4.03
C ASP A 105 20.85 10.42 -4.45
N PRO A 106 21.39 11.42 -3.73
CA PRO A 106 21.15 12.81 -4.09
C PRO A 106 21.82 13.15 -5.42
N PHE A 107 21.15 13.92 -6.25
CA PHE A 107 21.75 14.41 -7.49
C PHE A 107 23.00 15.26 -7.25
N LEU A 108 24.07 14.97 -7.99
CA LEU A 108 25.27 15.78 -8.05
C LEU A 108 25.07 16.98 -8.98
N GLN A 109 25.85 18.04 -8.76
CA GLN A 109 25.73 19.28 -9.54
C GLN A 109 25.86 19.06 -11.05
N HIS A 110 26.73 18.15 -11.48
CA HIS A 110 26.90 17.83 -12.89
C HIS A 110 25.71 17.07 -13.48
N GLU A 111 25.03 16.23 -12.68
CA GLU A 111 23.80 15.54 -13.09
C GLU A 111 22.65 16.54 -13.25
N ILE A 112 22.54 17.50 -12.33
CA ILE A 112 21.57 18.61 -12.45
C ILE A 112 21.84 19.42 -13.72
N GLN A 113 23.11 19.72 -14.02
CA GLN A 113 23.47 20.46 -15.23
C GLN A 113 23.15 19.68 -16.51
N ALA A 114 23.40 18.36 -16.53
CA ALA A 114 23.08 17.50 -17.66
C ALA A 114 21.56 17.42 -17.91
N LEU A 115 20.74 17.33 -16.85
CA LEU A 115 19.29 17.35 -16.95
C LEU A 115 18.78 18.66 -17.57
N ARG A 116 19.31 19.81 -17.13
CA ARG A 116 18.95 21.13 -17.69
C ARG A 116 19.29 21.24 -19.17
N SER A 117 20.52 20.88 -19.55
CA SER A 117 20.96 20.96 -20.94
C SER A 117 20.16 20.05 -21.87
N TYR A 118 19.65 18.91 -21.39
CA TYR A 118 18.77 18.04 -22.16
C TYR A 118 17.36 18.63 -22.38
N GLU A 119 16.83 19.40 -21.42
CA GLU A 119 15.56 20.12 -21.56
C GLU A 119 15.67 21.27 -22.57
N ASP A 120 16.78 22.01 -22.56
CA ASP A 120 17.02 23.12 -23.49
C ASP A 120 17.09 22.64 -24.96
N VAL A 121 17.85 21.56 -25.22
CA VAL A 121 17.99 20.97 -26.57
C VAL A 121 16.65 20.44 -27.12
N ASN A 122 15.77 19.92 -26.27
CA ASN A 122 14.46 19.40 -26.69
C ASN A 122 13.36 20.47 -26.76
N SER A 123 13.58 21.64 -26.16
CA SER A 123 12.70 22.80 -26.29
C SER A 123 12.87 23.46 -27.66
N ASP A 124 14.10 23.53 -28.16
CA ASP A 124 14.41 24.07 -29.49
C ASP A 124 13.93 23.17 -30.64
N ASN A 125 13.95 21.84 -30.47
CA ASN A 125 13.46 20.90 -31.48
C ASN A 125 11.93 20.92 -31.69
N LYS A 126 11.14 21.49 -30.77
CA LYS A 126 9.69 21.67 -30.96
C LYS A 126 9.32 22.87 -31.83
N CYS A 127 10.21 23.86 -31.97
CA CYS A 127 9.96 25.03 -32.81
C CYS A 127 10.17 24.76 -34.31
N ASN A 128 10.93 23.72 -34.70
CA ASN A 128 11.24 23.43 -36.10
C ASN A 128 10.29 22.43 -36.80
N ALA A 129 9.24 21.95 -36.13
CA ALA A 129 8.35 20.90 -36.67
C ALA A 129 7.04 21.41 -37.33
N HIS A 130 6.85 22.72 -37.50
CA HIS A 130 5.64 23.32 -38.11
C HIS A 130 5.90 24.10 -39.41
N GLY A 131 6.99 23.82 -40.12
CA GLY A 131 7.30 24.46 -41.40
C GLY A 131 7.78 23.46 -42.45
N ALA A 132 6.84 22.78 -43.11
CA ALA A 132 7.02 22.13 -44.41
C ALA A 132 5.67 22.12 -45.15
#